data_AF-A0A089YR86-F1
#
_entry.id   AF-A0A089YR86-F1
#
_cell.length_a   1.000
_cell.length_b   1.000
_cell.length_c   1.000
_cell.angle_alpha   90.00
_cell.angle_beta   90.00
_cell.angle_gamma   90.00
#
_symmetry.space_group_name_H-M   'P 1'
#
loop_
_entity.id
_entity.type
_entity.pdbx_description
1 polymer ?
#
loop_
_entity_poly.entity_id
_entity_poly.type
_entity_poly.pdbx_seq_one_letter_code
_entity_poly.pdbx_strand_id
1 'polypeptide(L)'
;MNNRLAITCAAAILAVAGNVPVASALPAAPGLVAPAATVTPTSFTAQQSGSNWTITFSRDLSFSAFEVRNQFPFQGWAELWEQDESDDDFISRTRVSNITPSSGGLTQTATFRPTSSQLDTELGGEEIYAKAFLKNLETGQVFQVASHRIQISP
;
A
#
# COMPACT_ATOMS: atom_id res chain seq x y z
N MET A 1 -31.08 6.28 -6.07
CA MET A 1 -31.11 5.25 -7.13
C MET A 1 -29.76 5.29 -7.82
N ASN A 2 -28.86 4.37 -7.48
CA ASN A 2 -27.47 4.40 -7.94
C ASN A 2 -27.35 3.56 -9.21
N ASN A 3 -27.24 4.22 -10.36
CA ASN A 3 -26.91 3.59 -11.64
C ASN A 3 -25.42 3.22 -11.63
N ARG A 4 -25.09 1.98 -11.26
CA ARG A 4 -23.76 1.41 -11.48
C ARG A 4 -23.77 0.64 -12.81
N LEU A 5 -23.28 1.29 -13.85
CA LEU A 5 -22.97 0.64 -15.13
C LEU A 5 -21.72 -0.22 -14.93
N ALA A 6 -21.91 -1.55 -14.86
CA ALA A 6 -20.81 -2.49 -14.99
C ALA A 6 -20.41 -2.55 -16.47
N ILE A 7 -19.17 -2.16 -16.80
CA ILE A 7 -18.62 -2.33 -18.15
C ILE A 7 -17.89 -3.68 -18.18
N THR A 8 -18.49 -4.65 -18.84
CA THR A 8 -17.88 -5.94 -19.18
C THR A 8 -17.18 -5.79 -20.53
N CYS A 9 -15.85 -5.92 -20.58
CA CYS A 9 -15.09 -5.83 -21.83
C CYS A 9 -15.09 -7.19 -22.56
N ALA A 10 -15.84 -7.30 -23.65
CA ALA A 10 -15.64 -8.34 -24.65
C ALA A 10 -14.67 -7.82 -25.72
N ALA A 11 -13.48 -8.43 -25.82
CA ALA A 11 -12.54 -8.14 -26.89
C ALA A 11 -12.99 -8.89 -28.16
N ALA A 12 -13.54 -8.17 -29.14
CA ALA A 12 -13.73 -8.70 -30.49
C ALA A 12 -12.47 -8.41 -31.32
N ILE A 13 -11.72 -9.46 -31.67
CA ILE A 13 -10.65 -9.36 -32.66
C ILE A 13 -11.27 -9.70 -34.02
N LEU A 14 -11.46 -8.69 -34.87
CA LEU A 14 -11.85 -8.87 -36.27
C LEU A 14 -10.67 -8.48 -37.16
N ALA A 15 -9.99 -9.48 -37.71
CA ALA A 15 -8.94 -9.27 -38.71
C ALA A 15 -9.58 -9.26 -40.11
N VAL A 16 -9.57 -8.10 -40.76
CA VAL A 16 -9.81 -7.98 -42.22
C VAL A 16 -8.60 -7.29 -42.83
N ALA A 17 -7.90 -8.01 -43.69
CA ALA A 17 -6.81 -7.49 -44.50
C ALA A 17 -7.40 -6.74 -45.71
N GLY A 18 -7.11 -5.45 -45.80
CA GLY A 18 -7.43 -4.61 -46.95
C GLY A 18 -6.99 -3.17 -46.70
N ASN A 19 -6.24 -2.58 -47.62
CA ASN A 19 -5.68 -1.23 -47.52
C ASN A 19 -6.77 -0.18 -47.20
N VAL A 20 -6.70 0.44 -46.02
CA VAL A 20 -7.57 1.56 -45.59
C VAL A 20 -6.79 2.88 -45.69
N PRO A 21 -7.43 4.00 -46.10
CA PRO A 21 -6.79 5.31 -46.19
C PRO A 21 -6.19 5.74 -44.86
N VAL A 22 -5.13 6.57 -44.91
CA VAL A 22 -4.44 7.14 -43.75
C VAL A 22 -5.47 7.74 -42.79
N ALA A 23 -5.65 7.08 -41.65
CA ALA A 23 -6.57 7.51 -40.62
C ALA A 23 -6.17 8.91 -40.15
N SER A 24 -7.07 9.87 -40.32
CA SER A 24 -7.05 11.10 -39.54
C SER A 24 -7.04 10.66 -38.07
N ALA A 25 -6.02 11.12 -37.32
CA ALA A 25 -5.86 10.77 -35.91
C ALA A 25 -7.18 11.05 -35.18
N LEU A 26 -7.88 9.99 -34.80
CA LEU A 26 -8.98 10.08 -33.85
C LEU A 26 -8.41 10.76 -32.60
N PRO A 27 -9.09 11.76 -32.02
CA PRO A 27 -8.68 12.29 -30.72
C PRO A 27 -8.58 11.10 -29.76
N ALA A 28 -7.44 10.98 -29.08
CA ALA A 28 -7.20 9.92 -28.13
C ALA A 28 -8.45 9.75 -27.26
N ALA A 29 -9.07 8.57 -27.30
CA ALA A 29 -10.16 8.25 -26.39
C ALA A 29 -9.69 8.65 -24.99
N PRO A 30 -10.51 9.38 -24.19
CA PRO A 30 -10.11 9.81 -22.86
C PRO A 30 -9.57 8.59 -22.12
N GLY A 31 -8.24 8.56 -21.97
CA GLY A 31 -7.53 7.37 -21.56
C GLY A 31 -8.04 6.95 -20.20
N LEU A 32 -8.31 5.66 -20.03
CA LEU A 32 -8.54 5.07 -18.72
C LEU A 32 -7.28 5.32 -17.89
N VAL A 33 -7.29 6.38 -17.08
CA VAL A 33 -6.22 6.66 -16.12
C VAL A 33 -6.41 5.65 -14.99
N ALA A 34 -5.53 4.65 -14.95
CA ALA A 34 -5.52 3.69 -13.86
C ALA A 34 -5.20 4.39 -12.53
N PRO A 35 -5.73 3.91 -11.39
CA PRO A 35 -5.28 4.35 -10.07
C PRO A 35 -3.76 4.19 -9.96
N ALA A 36 -3.11 5.21 -9.43
CA ALA A 36 -1.65 5.32 -9.40
C ALA A 36 -1.14 5.74 -8.02
N ALA A 37 -1.94 5.50 -6.97
CA ALA A 37 -1.50 5.73 -5.60
C ALA A 37 -0.23 4.93 -5.29
N THR A 38 0.60 5.48 -4.40
CA THR A 38 1.82 4.81 -3.95
C THR A 38 1.97 4.90 -2.45
N VAL A 39 2.77 3.98 -1.92
CA VAL A 39 3.15 3.92 -0.51
C VAL A 39 4.67 3.85 -0.46
N THR A 40 5.30 4.76 0.29
CA THR A 40 6.75 4.83 0.43
C THR A 40 7.12 4.87 1.91
N PRO A 41 7.98 3.97 2.41
CA PRO A 41 8.46 4.03 3.78
C PRO A 41 9.38 5.24 3.94
N THR A 42 9.24 5.98 5.05
CA THR A 42 10.09 7.16 5.33
C THR A 42 10.99 6.95 6.53
N SER A 43 10.52 6.28 7.58
CA SER A 43 11.35 5.92 8.72
C SER A 43 10.83 4.66 9.41
N PHE A 44 11.74 3.91 10.02
CA PHE A 44 11.43 2.78 10.87
C PHE A 44 12.42 2.77 12.03
N THR A 45 11.92 2.87 13.26
CA THR A 45 12.76 2.98 14.45
C THR A 45 12.19 2.13 15.58
N ALA A 46 13.09 1.62 16.43
CA ALA A 46 12.73 0.88 17.63
C ALA A 46 13.40 1.52 18.85
N GLN A 47 12.66 1.59 19.96
CA GLN A 47 13.16 2.01 21.25
C GLN A 47 12.66 1.05 22.33
N GLN A 48 13.57 0.56 23.16
CA GLN A 48 13.27 -0.31 24.28
C GLN A 48 13.21 0.45 25.60
N SER A 49 12.29 0.04 26.49
CA SER A 49 12.23 0.47 27.89
C SER A 49 11.84 -0.72 28.76
N GLY A 50 12.82 -1.33 29.42
CA GLY A 50 12.65 -2.62 30.08
C GLY A 50 12.24 -3.69 29.07
N SER A 51 11.16 -4.41 29.36
CA SER A 51 10.61 -5.44 28.44
C SER A 51 9.63 -4.89 27.41
N ASN A 52 9.44 -3.56 27.33
CA ASN A 52 8.50 -2.96 26.39
C ASN A 52 9.25 -2.29 25.24
N TRP A 53 8.73 -2.44 24.03
CA TRP A 53 9.22 -1.77 22.85
C TRP A 53 8.25 -0.68 22.39
N THR A 54 8.79 0.38 21.83
CA THR A 54 8.06 1.36 21.04
C THR A 54 8.68 1.37 19.66
N ILE A 55 7.95 0.81 18.69
CA ILE A 55 8.39 0.77 17.29
C ILE A 55 7.56 1.78 16.51
N THR A 56 8.23 2.70 15.83
CA THR A 56 7.60 3.75 15.04
C THR A 56 7.91 3.55 13.57
N PHE A 57 6.87 3.48 12.77
CA PHE A 57 6.95 3.34 11.32
C PHE A 57 6.24 4.52 10.66
N SER A 58 6.97 5.29 9.87
CA SER A 58 6.43 6.41 9.10
C SER A 58 6.45 6.07 7.61
N ARG A 59 5.43 6.55 6.89
CA ARG A 59 5.27 6.35 5.46
C ARG A 59 4.56 7.52 4.81
N ASP A 60 4.89 7.76 3.54
CA ASP A 60 4.19 8.69 2.69
C ASP A 60 3.24 7.93 1.77
N LEU A 61 2.01 8.40 1.70
CA LEU A 61 1.02 8.00 0.73
C LEU A 61 0.94 9.08 -0.34
N SER A 62 1.05 8.72 -1.61
CA SER A 62 0.83 9.66 -2.71
C SER A 62 -0.39 9.27 -3.50
N PHE A 63 -1.15 10.26 -3.97
CA PHE A 63 -2.36 10.10 -4.76
C PHE A 63 -2.25 10.91 -6.04
N SER A 64 -2.67 10.33 -7.15
CA SER A 64 -2.77 11.02 -8.42
C SER A 64 -3.83 12.13 -8.37
N ALA A 65 -3.70 13.14 -9.24
CA ALA A 65 -4.72 14.17 -9.40
C ALA A 65 -6.11 13.59 -9.75
N PHE A 66 -6.15 12.41 -10.40
CA PHE A 66 -7.37 11.70 -10.70
C PHE A 66 -8.03 11.14 -9.43
N GLU A 67 -7.26 10.49 -8.55
CA GLU A 67 -7.77 9.93 -7.29
C GLU A 67 -8.26 11.03 -6.34
N VAL A 68 -7.56 12.16 -6.27
CA VAL A 68 -7.95 13.33 -5.48
C VAL A 68 -9.24 13.95 -6.02
N ARG A 69 -9.30 14.23 -7.33
CA ARG A 69 -10.47 14.86 -7.96
C ARG A 69 -11.74 14.03 -7.80
N ASN A 70 -11.62 12.71 -7.90
CA ASN A 70 -12.75 11.79 -7.78
C ASN A 70 -12.97 11.29 -6.34
N GLN A 71 -12.19 11.79 -5.37
CA GLN A 71 -12.32 11.45 -3.94
C GLN A 71 -12.38 9.94 -3.69
N PHE A 72 -11.47 9.19 -4.33
CA PHE A 72 -11.47 7.73 -4.21
C PHE A 72 -11.31 7.30 -2.74
N PRO A 73 -12.15 6.40 -2.23
CA PRO A 73 -12.03 5.93 -0.86
C PRO A 73 -10.87 4.92 -0.77
N PHE A 74 -9.98 5.14 0.19
CA PHE A 74 -8.88 4.25 0.51
C PHE A 74 -8.94 3.75 1.95
N GLN A 75 -8.25 2.65 2.19
CA GLN A 75 -8.06 2.06 3.49
C GLN A 75 -6.56 1.77 3.70
N GLY A 76 -5.98 2.38 4.72
CA GLY A 76 -4.56 2.21 5.07
C GLY A 76 -4.37 1.46 6.38
N TRP A 77 -3.33 0.62 6.47
CA TRP A 77 -2.92 -0.04 7.71
C TRP A 77 -1.43 -0.38 7.68
N ALA A 78 -0.84 -0.66 8.84
CA ALA A 78 0.53 -1.15 8.95
C ALA A 78 0.54 -2.48 9.70
N GLU A 79 1.50 -3.33 9.38
CA GLU A 79 1.77 -4.58 10.09
C GLU A 79 3.22 -4.60 10.54
N LEU A 80 3.47 -5.14 11.73
CA LEU A 80 4.79 -5.41 12.27
C LEU A 80 5.04 -6.91 12.13
N TRP A 81 6.22 -7.22 11.60
CA TRP A 81 6.68 -8.58 11.35
C TRP A 81 8.07 -8.76 11.96
N GLU A 82 8.29 -9.97 12.44
CA GLU A 82 9.60 -10.52 12.77
C GLU A 82 10.05 -11.41 11.62
N GLN A 83 11.36 -11.52 11.44
CA GLN A 83 11.94 -12.39 10.45
C GLN A 83 12.99 -13.27 11.10
N ASP A 84 12.82 -14.57 10.90
CA ASP A 84 13.82 -15.58 11.19
C ASP A 84 14.35 -16.23 9.88
N GLU A 85 15.16 -17.28 10.02
CA GLU A 85 15.78 -17.97 8.88
C GLU A 85 14.81 -18.86 8.09
N SER A 86 13.66 -19.23 8.66
CA SER A 86 12.68 -20.16 8.10
C SER A 86 11.34 -19.54 7.73
N ASP A 87 10.87 -18.54 8.47
CA ASP A 87 9.59 -17.87 8.32
C ASP A 87 9.58 -16.44 8.88
N ASP A 88 8.57 -15.69 8.43
CA ASP A 88 8.32 -14.34 8.94
C ASP A 88 7.09 -14.40 9.84
N ASP A 89 7.26 -13.98 11.09
CA ASP A 89 6.21 -14.00 12.09
C ASP A 89 5.40 -12.70 12.14
N PHE A 90 4.08 -12.83 12.07
CA PHE A 90 3.17 -11.71 12.23
C PHE A 90 3.04 -11.35 13.72
N ILE A 91 3.53 -10.16 14.08
CA ILE A 91 3.48 -9.68 15.46
C ILE A 91 2.16 -8.95 15.73
N SER A 92 1.86 -7.92 14.93
CA SER A 92 0.66 -7.12 15.13
C SER A 92 0.30 -6.25 13.93
N ARG A 93 -0.95 -5.78 13.91
CA ARG A 93 -1.47 -4.82 12.92
C ARG A 93 -1.97 -3.57 13.62
N THR A 94 -1.70 -2.39 13.05
CA THR A 94 -2.32 -1.15 13.53
C THR A 94 -3.80 -1.09 13.19
N ARG A 95 -4.49 -0.13 13.82
CA ARG A 95 -5.83 0.24 13.40
C ARG A 95 -5.85 0.61 11.92
N VAL A 96 -6.90 0.13 11.25
CA VAL A 96 -7.21 0.47 9.88
C VAL A 96 -7.79 1.89 9.81
N SER A 97 -7.22 2.74 8.96
CA SER A 97 -7.67 4.12 8.73
C SER A 97 -8.32 4.27 7.36
N ASN A 98 -9.55 4.80 7.32
CA ASN A 98 -10.17 5.21 6.06
C ASN A 98 -9.60 6.56 5.63
N ILE A 99 -9.28 6.70 4.35
CA ILE A 99 -8.63 7.88 3.77
C ILE A 99 -9.43 8.29 2.53
N THR A 100 -9.90 9.53 2.52
CA THR A 100 -10.42 10.18 1.31
C THR A 100 -9.44 11.30 0.97
N PRO A 101 -8.64 11.18 -0.10
CA PRO A 101 -7.55 12.11 -0.37
C PRO A 101 -8.12 13.46 -0.80
N SER A 102 -7.76 14.50 -0.04
CA SER A 102 -8.03 15.91 -0.38
C SER A 102 -6.81 16.61 -0.99
N SER A 103 -5.64 15.95 -0.93
CA SER A 103 -4.35 16.40 -1.45
C SER A 103 -3.63 15.24 -2.14
N GLY A 104 -2.59 15.54 -2.91
CA GLY A 104 -1.77 14.53 -3.59
C GLY A 104 -0.86 13.72 -2.67
N GLY A 105 -0.81 14.02 -1.36
CA GLY A 105 0.04 13.31 -0.42
C GLY A 105 -0.42 13.39 1.03
N LEU A 106 -0.13 12.34 1.79
CA LEU A 106 -0.42 12.21 3.22
C LEU A 106 0.68 11.38 3.89
N THR A 107 1.36 11.94 4.89
CA THR A 107 2.25 11.18 5.78
C THR A 107 1.44 10.52 6.88
N GLN A 108 1.69 9.23 7.13
CA GLN A 108 1.09 8.48 8.22
C GLN A 108 2.16 7.85 9.11
N THR A 109 1.93 7.89 10.42
CA THR A 109 2.76 7.22 11.42
C THR A 109 1.98 6.10 12.09
N ALA A 110 2.58 4.92 12.14
CA ALA A 110 2.16 3.77 12.91
C ALA A 110 3.07 3.61 14.12
N THR A 111 2.47 3.36 15.29
CA THR A 111 3.20 3.03 16.51
C THR A 111 2.77 1.66 16.99
N PHE A 112 3.73 0.76 17.16
CA PHE A 112 3.55 -0.57 17.72
C PHE A 112 4.18 -0.62 19.11
N ARG A 113 3.58 -1.39 20.00
CA ARG A 113 4.02 -1.54 21.39
C ARG A 113 4.10 -3.01 21.82
N PRO A 114 4.92 -3.83 21.15
CA PRO A 114 5.12 -5.21 21.57
C PRO A 114 5.99 -5.27 22.84
N THR A 115 5.92 -6.41 23.53
CA THR A 115 6.89 -6.76 24.58
C THR A 115 8.05 -7.56 23.99
N SER A 116 9.18 -7.65 24.70
CA SER A 116 10.30 -8.53 24.34
C SER A 116 9.95 -10.03 24.32
N SER A 117 8.77 -10.41 24.82
CA SER A 117 8.28 -11.79 24.71
C SER A 117 7.37 -12.00 23.50
N GLN A 118 6.99 -10.92 22.82
CA GLN A 118 6.22 -10.95 21.58
C GLN A 118 7.12 -10.80 20.36
N LEU A 119 8.25 -10.11 20.52
CA LEU A 119 9.39 -10.18 19.61
C LEU A 119 10.16 -11.40 20.11
N ASP A 120 9.90 -12.57 19.57
CA ASP A 120 10.49 -13.81 20.07
C ASP A 120 11.93 -13.90 19.57
N THR A 121 12.78 -13.05 20.12
CA THR A 121 14.17 -12.93 19.68
C THR A 121 14.95 -14.14 20.17
N GLU A 122 15.03 -15.18 19.36
CA GLU A 122 15.96 -16.29 19.55
C GLU A 122 17.43 -15.81 19.48
N LEU A 123 18.38 -16.70 19.77
CA LEU A 123 19.80 -16.35 19.72
C LEU A 123 20.31 -16.40 18.28
N GLY A 124 20.13 -15.32 17.52
CA GLY A 124 20.57 -15.29 16.11
C GLY A 124 20.64 -13.93 15.43
N GLY A 125 20.13 -12.86 16.05
CA GLY A 125 20.11 -11.52 15.45
C GLY A 125 18.86 -11.28 14.61
N GLU A 126 17.68 -11.42 15.23
CA GLU A 126 16.42 -11.19 14.54
C GLU A 126 16.30 -9.75 14.03
N GLU A 127 15.67 -9.68 12.86
CA GLU A 127 15.34 -8.45 12.20
C GLU A 127 13.83 -8.24 12.29
N ILE A 128 13.41 -7.08 12.77
CA ILE A 128 12.02 -6.65 12.65
C ILE A 128 11.85 -5.73 11.44
N TYR A 129 10.66 -5.75 10.86
CA TYR A 129 10.29 -4.84 9.78
C TYR A 129 8.80 -4.56 9.77
N ALA A 130 8.39 -3.49 9.08
CA ALA A 130 6.99 -3.14 8.93
C ALA A 130 6.53 -3.22 7.48
N LYS A 131 5.31 -3.72 7.26
CA LYS A 131 4.62 -3.65 5.97
C LYS A 131 3.57 -2.55 6.03
N ALA A 132 3.59 -1.61 5.08
CA ALA A 132 2.52 -0.66 4.87
C ALA A 132 1.60 -1.14 3.76
N PHE A 133 0.31 -0.88 3.93
CA PHE A 133 -0.70 -1.18 2.94
C PHE A 133 -1.63 0.01 2.73
N LEU A 134 -2.08 0.16 1.49
CA LEU A 134 -3.09 1.09 1.06
C LEU A 134 -3.99 0.38 0.04
N LYS A 135 -5.26 0.21 0.37
CA LYS A 135 -6.26 -0.42 -0.51
C LYS A 135 -7.20 0.63 -1.05
N ASN A 136 -7.36 0.70 -2.37
CA ASN A 136 -8.44 1.42 -3.01
C ASN A 136 -9.74 0.61 -2.82
N LEU A 137 -10.74 1.20 -2.17
CA LEU A 137 -12.00 0.52 -1.86
C LEU A 137 -12.97 0.48 -3.05
N GLU A 138 -12.77 1.33 -4.06
CA GLU A 138 -13.58 1.31 -5.28
C GLU A 138 -13.06 0.26 -6.26
N THR A 139 -11.74 0.16 -6.45
CA THR A 139 -11.13 -0.78 -7.42
C THR A 139 -10.67 -2.10 -6.81
N GLY A 140 -10.54 -2.17 -5.49
CA GLY A 140 -9.98 -3.30 -4.77
C GLY A 140 -8.45 -3.42 -4.85
N GLN A 141 -7.77 -2.55 -5.61
CA GLN A 141 -6.32 -2.56 -5.79
C GLN A 141 -5.61 -2.30 -4.45
N VAL A 142 -4.56 -3.08 -4.18
CA VAL A 142 -3.73 -2.94 -2.97
C VAL A 142 -2.33 -2.51 -3.38
N PHE A 143 -1.86 -1.45 -2.74
CA PHE A 143 -0.50 -0.95 -2.81
C PHE A 143 0.19 -1.30 -1.49
N GLN A 144 1.40 -1.83 -1.56
CA GLN A 144 2.13 -2.25 -0.37
C GLN A 144 3.62 -2.00 -0.52
N VAL A 145 4.30 -1.82 0.61
CA VAL A 145 5.76 -1.69 0.69
C VAL A 145 6.24 -2.15 2.06
N ALA A 146 7.42 -2.73 2.11
CA ALA A 146 8.10 -3.06 3.35
C ALA A 146 9.11 -1.96 3.72
N SER A 147 9.30 -1.71 5.01
CA SER A 147 10.43 -0.92 5.49
C SER A 147 11.76 -1.64 5.26
N HIS A 148 12.86 -0.93 5.49
CA HIS A 148 14.11 -1.62 5.80
C HIS A 148 13.95 -2.39 7.12
N ARG A 149 14.80 -3.39 7.27
CA ARG A 149 14.90 -4.21 8.46
C ARG A 149 15.77 -3.52 9.49
N ILE A 150 15.46 -3.71 10.77
CA ILE A 150 16.33 -3.29 11.87
C ILE A 150 16.60 -4.48 12.77
N GLN A 151 17.87 -4.68 13.09
CA GLN A 151 18.27 -5.64 14.11
C GLN A 151 17.88 -5.10 15.47
N ILE A 152 17.24 -5.94 16.27
CA ILE A 152 16.98 -5.67 17.68
C ILE A 152 17.85 -6.63 18.48
N SER A 153 18.73 -6.09 19.32
CA SER A 153 19.50 -6.90 20.27
C SER A 153 18.83 -6.84 21.63
N PRO A 154 18.71 -7.98 22.35
CA PRO A 154 18.30 -8.00 23.75
C PRO A 154 19.18 -7.12 24.66
#